data_AF-A0AAN7EY22-F1
#
_entry.id   AF-A0AAN7EY22-F1
#
_cell.length_a   1.000
_cell.length_b   1.000
_cell.length_c   1.000
_cell.angle_alpha   90.00
_cell.angle_beta   90.00
_cell.angle_gamma   90.00
#
_symmetry.space_group_name_H-M   'P 1'
#
loop_
_entity.id
_entity.type
_entity.pdbx_description
1 polymer ?
#
loop_
_entity_poly.entity_id
_entity_poly.type
_entity_poly.pdbx_seq_one_letter_code
_entity_poly.pdbx_strand_id
1 'polypeptide(L)'
;MTGDIKNAVVQKTGLEAKDQRLLFRGKEKEDEEHLHIAGVKDRSKILLLENPASKERKLEEIRKNNEISKACEAVAGVRAEVDKLSERVAALEGAVNGGTKVEEKEFVVLTELLMRQLLKLDGIEAEGEAKMQRKAEVRRVQNFVEKLDSLKARNSNPNINNSNAVSVTTKWETFDSGVGSLNAPTSSSSAKVTEDWEKFD
;
A
#
# COMPACT_ATOMS: atom_id res chain seq x y z
N MET A 1 8.11 19.45 -44.86
CA MET A 1 8.45 20.28 -43.69
C MET A 1 9.65 19.69 -42.96
N THR A 2 10.29 20.41 -42.05
CA THR A 2 11.42 19.88 -41.25
C THR A 2 11.00 18.64 -40.44
N GLY A 3 9.75 18.58 -39.96
CA GLY A 3 9.17 17.38 -39.34
C GLY A 3 9.24 16.11 -40.20
N ASP A 4 9.11 16.21 -41.53
CA ASP A 4 9.22 15.05 -42.44
C ASP A 4 10.65 14.51 -42.48
N ILE A 5 11.66 15.40 -42.41
CA ILE A 5 13.06 15.00 -42.29
C ILE A 5 13.27 14.31 -40.95
N LYS A 6 12.73 14.85 -39.85
CA LYS A 6 12.90 14.22 -38.54
C LYS A 6 12.35 12.80 -38.54
N ASN A 7 11.15 12.59 -39.08
CA ASN A 7 10.55 11.27 -39.23
C ASN A 7 11.37 10.32 -40.12
N ALA A 8 11.88 10.82 -41.26
CA ALA A 8 12.77 10.03 -42.12
C ALA A 8 14.09 9.67 -41.44
N VAL A 9 14.61 10.55 -40.57
CA VAL A 9 15.81 10.32 -39.76
C VAL A 9 15.53 9.31 -38.65
N VAL A 10 14.36 9.33 -38.01
CA VAL A 10 13.95 8.32 -37.00
C VAL A 10 14.13 6.92 -37.57
N GLN A 11 13.65 6.67 -38.79
CA GLN A 11 13.72 5.36 -39.43
C GLN A 11 15.16 4.89 -39.69
N LYS A 12 16.11 5.82 -39.84
CA LYS A 12 17.51 5.50 -40.17
C LYS A 12 18.42 5.46 -38.94
N THR A 13 18.14 6.26 -37.91
CA THR A 13 19.01 6.41 -36.74
C THR A 13 18.39 5.85 -35.46
N GLY A 14 17.09 5.57 -35.45
CA GLY A 14 16.34 5.15 -34.27
C GLY A 14 16.07 6.26 -33.25
N LEU A 15 16.58 7.48 -33.49
CA LEU A 15 16.40 8.61 -32.57
C LEU A 15 15.02 9.24 -32.77
N GLU A 16 14.18 9.33 -31.73
CA GLU A 16 12.84 9.91 -31.84
C GLU A 16 12.87 11.38 -32.29
N ALA A 17 11.89 11.83 -33.08
CA ALA A 17 11.85 13.17 -33.66
C ALA A 17 11.99 14.30 -32.61
N LYS A 18 11.38 14.11 -31.43
CA LYS A 18 11.46 15.04 -30.28
C LYS A 18 12.86 15.18 -29.68
N ASP A 19 13.73 14.20 -29.94
CA ASP A 19 15.11 14.14 -29.43
C ASP A 19 16.13 14.65 -30.47
N GLN A 20 15.68 14.97 -31.68
CA GLN A 20 16.54 15.41 -32.77
C GLN A 20 16.63 16.94 -32.83
N ARG A 21 17.86 17.44 -32.95
CA ARG A 21 18.17 18.84 -33.29
C ARG A 21 18.82 18.86 -34.67
N LEU A 22 18.13 19.46 -35.63
CA LEU A 22 18.63 19.58 -37.01
C LEU A 22 19.23 20.98 -37.20
N LEU A 23 20.48 21.02 -37.67
CA LEU A 23 21.16 22.27 -37.99
C LEU A 23 21.48 22.34 -39.47
N PHE A 24 21.13 23.46 -40.09
CA PHE A 24 21.54 23.82 -41.45
C PHE A 24 22.33 25.13 -41.41
N ARG A 25 23.57 25.10 -41.91
CA ARG A 25 24.50 26.26 -41.89
C ARG A 25 24.68 26.87 -40.48
N GLY A 26 24.77 26.01 -39.46
CA GLY A 26 24.96 26.42 -38.07
C GLY A 26 23.70 26.98 -37.38
N LYS A 27 22.54 27.01 -38.06
CA LYS A 27 21.26 27.42 -37.46
C LYS A 27 20.39 26.20 -37.20
N GLU A 28 19.86 26.10 -35.99
CA GLU A 28 18.85 25.12 -35.62
C GLU A 28 17.55 25.35 -36.40
N LYS A 29 16.82 24.28 -36.66
CA LYS A 29 15.60 24.25 -37.46
C LYS A 29 14.47 23.64 -36.66
N GLU A 30 13.37 24.38 -36.54
CA GLU A 30 12.14 23.92 -35.88
C GLU A 30 11.29 23.03 -36.80
N ASP A 31 10.40 22.25 -36.20
CA ASP A 31 9.65 21.18 -36.89
C ASP A 31 8.67 21.73 -37.92
N GLU A 32 8.12 22.91 -37.64
CA GLU A 32 7.14 23.63 -38.48
C GLU A 32 7.80 24.40 -39.63
N GLU A 33 9.13 24.52 -39.65
CA GLU A 33 9.83 25.23 -40.73
C GLU A 33 9.76 24.46 -42.06
N HIS A 34 9.62 25.20 -43.15
CA HIS A 34 9.71 24.65 -44.49
C HIS A 34 11.14 24.71 -45.01
N LEU A 35 11.67 23.56 -45.43
CA LEU A 35 13.05 23.37 -45.87
C LEU A 35 13.47 24.33 -47.00
N HIS A 36 12.57 24.62 -47.94
CA HIS A 36 12.85 25.52 -49.05
C HIS A 36 13.03 26.98 -48.58
N ILE A 37 12.26 27.41 -47.56
CA ILE A 37 12.39 28.73 -46.94
C ILE A 37 13.71 28.82 -46.17
N ALA A 38 14.12 27.71 -45.53
CA ALA A 38 15.43 27.60 -44.88
C ALA A 38 16.61 27.53 -45.87
N GLY A 39 16.37 27.51 -47.19
CA GLY A 39 17.40 27.48 -48.23
C GLY A 39 18.04 26.10 -48.44
N VAL A 40 17.40 25.03 -47.95
CA VAL A 40 17.83 23.65 -48.17
C VAL A 40 17.48 23.26 -49.62
N LYS A 41 18.50 22.83 -50.37
CA LYS A 41 18.40 22.37 -51.77
C LYS A 41 18.87 20.92 -51.90
N ASP A 42 18.77 20.35 -53.10
CA ASP A 42 19.38 19.05 -53.40
C ASP A 42 20.87 19.02 -53.02
N ARG A 43 21.32 17.89 -52.46
CA ARG A 43 22.68 17.65 -51.93
C ARG A 43 23.13 18.58 -50.79
N SER A 44 22.20 19.29 -50.15
CA SER A 44 22.50 20.06 -48.94
C SER A 44 22.85 19.14 -47.77
N LYS A 45 23.84 19.55 -46.97
CA LYS A 45 24.24 18.83 -45.75
C LYS A 45 23.49 19.40 -44.55
N ILE A 46 22.86 18.52 -43.77
CA ILE A 46 22.19 18.85 -42.50
C ILE A 46 22.94 18.11 -41.40
N LEU A 47 23.24 18.79 -40.30
CA LEU A 47 23.86 18.19 -39.13
C LEU A 47 22.74 17.75 -38.16
N LEU A 48 22.76 16.48 -37.79
CA LEU A 48 21.89 15.92 -36.76
C LEU A 48 22.65 15.90 -35.42
N LEU A 49 22.10 16.53 -34.40
CA LEU A 49 22.56 16.44 -33.02
C LEU A 49 21.44 15.88 -32.15
N GLU A 50 21.80 15.15 -31.10
CA GLU A 50 20.85 14.71 -30.09
C GLU A 50 20.60 15.83 -29.08
N ASN A 51 19.34 16.02 -28.68
CA ASN A 51 18.95 17.02 -27.70
C ASN A 51 19.52 16.65 -26.31
N PRO A 52 20.36 17.48 -25.68
CA PRO A 52 20.89 17.18 -24.33
C PRO A 52 19.79 17.00 -23.28
N ALA A 53 18.66 17.73 -23.40
CA ALA A 53 17.52 17.57 -22.51
C ALA A 53 16.79 16.22 -22.68
N SER A 54 16.94 15.56 -23.84
CA SER A 54 16.45 14.18 -24.03
C SER A 54 17.31 13.19 -23.26
N LYS A 55 18.65 13.32 -23.37
CA LYS A 55 19.60 12.45 -22.66
C LYS A 55 19.38 12.52 -21.15
N GLU A 56 19.22 13.72 -20.62
CA GLU A 56 18.96 13.93 -19.20
C GLU A 56 17.64 13.28 -18.75
N ARG A 57 16.55 13.47 -19.51
CA ARG A 57 15.26 12.82 -19.21
C ARG A 57 15.35 11.29 -19.20
N LYS A 58 16.02 10.69 -20.19
CA LYS A 58 16.21 9.23 -20.25
C LYS A 58 17.02 8.71 -19.06
N LEU A 59 18.10 9.41 -18.68
CA LEU A 59 18.90 9.04 -17.52
C LEU A 59 18.09 9.12 -16.23
N GLU A 60 17.27 10.16 -16.07
CA GLU A 60 16.42 10.33 -14.90
C GLU A 60 15.33 9.26 -14.82
N GLU A 61 14.75 8.87 -15.95
CA GLU A 61 13.80 7.76 -16.02
C GLU A 61 14.45 6.41 -15.62
N ILE A 62 15.66 6.13 -16.11
CA ILE A 62 16.41 4.94 -15.73
C ILE A 62 16.71 4.94 -14.22
N ARG A 63 17.07 6.10 -13.65
CA ARG A 63 17.30 6.23 -12.20
C ARG A 63 16.06 5.90 -11.40
N LYS A 64 14.91 6.48 -11.75
CA LYS A 64 13.63 6.20 -11.10
C LYS A 64 13.23 4.73 -11.21
N ASN A 65 13.38 4.12 -12.39
CA ASN A 65 13.10 2.70 -12.59
C ASN A 65 14.01 1.82 -11.72
N ASN A 66 15.29 2.17 -11.59
CA ASN A 66 16.23 1.47 -10.71
C ASN A 66 15.85 1.62 -9.24
N GLU A 67 15.39 2.80 -8.81
CA GLU A 67 14.90 3.02 -7.43
C GLU A 67 13.66 2.17 -7.14
N ILE A 68 12.71 2.13 -8.07
CA ILE A 68 11.53 1.26 -7.96
C ILE A 68 11.94 -0.21 -7.89
N SER A 69 12.87 -0.66 -8.75
CA SER A 69 13.38 -2.04 -8.72
C SER A 69 14.01 -2.40 -7.37
N LYS A 70 14.87 -1.53 -6.84
CA LYS A 70 15.50 -1.72 -5.52
C LYS A 70 14.46 -1.80 -4.40
N ALA A 71 13.44 -0.94 -4.43
CA ALA A 71 12.37 -0.99 -3.44
C ALA A 71 11.54 -2.29 -3.55
N CYS A 72 11.22 -2.75 -4.76
CA CYS A 72 10.57 -4.05 -4.99
C CYS A 72 11.43 -5.22 -4.46
N GLU A 73 12.73 -5.22 -4.73
CA GLU A 73 13.66 -6.24 -4.23
C GLU A 73 13.72 -6.25 -2.69
N ALA A 74 13.76 -5.07 -2.04
CA ALA A 74 13.72 -4.97 -0.59
C ALA A 74 12.41 -5.53 -0.01
N VAL A 75 11.26 -5.22 -0.63
CA VAL A 75 9.96 -5.79 -0.23
C VAL A 75 9.93 -7.31 -0.42
N ALA A 76 10.50 -7.82 -1.51
CA ALA A 76 10.60 -9.27 -1.75
C ALA A 76 11.47 -9.97 -0.69
N GLY A 77 12.55 -9.34 -0.26
CA GLY A 77 13.38 -9.83 0.85
C GLY A 77 12.59 -9.96 2.15
N VAL A 78 11.79 -8.94 2.50
CA VAL A 78 10.92 -9.00 3.68
C VAL A 78 9.84 -10.08 3.53
N ARG A 79 9.22 -10.19 2.35
CA ARG A 79 8.23 -11.24 2.05
C ARG A 79 8.80 -12.63 2.31
N ALA A 80 10.04 -12.91 1.89
CA ALA A 80 10.66 -14.20 2.13
C ALA A 80 10.89 -14.50 3.63
N GLU A 81 11.15 -13.48 4.45
CA GLU A 81 11.19 -13.64 5.91
C GLU A 81 9.78 -13.89 6.48
N VAL A 82 8.77 -13.16 5.99
CA VAL A 82 7.36 -13.36 6.38
C VAL A 82 6.87 -14.75 6.01
N ASP A 83 7.27 -15.31 4.86
CA ASP A 83 6.94 -16.67 4.44
C ASP A 83 7.40 -17.70 5.49
N LYS A 84 8.67 -17.60 5.93
CA LYS A 84 9.24 -18.47 6.99
C LYS A 84 8.51 -18.31 8.32
N LEU A 85 8.14 -17.09 8.69
CA LEU A 85 7.36 -16.84 9.91
C LEU A 85 5.96 -17.44 9.78
N SER A 86 5.35 -17.37 8.60
CA SER A 86 4.01 -17.92 8.36
C SER A 86 3.97 -19.44 8.50
N GLU A 87 5.04 -20.15 8.11
CA GLU A 87 5.17 -21.59 8.34
C GLU A 87 5.19 -21.92 9.84
N ARG A 88 5.89 -21.11 10.64
CA ARG A 88 5.90 -21.26 12.11
C ARG A 88 4.54 -20.95 12.73
N VAL A 89 3.83 -19.94 12.23
CA VAL A 89 2.45 -19.63 12.66
C VAL A 89 1.51 -20.80 12.33
N ALA A 90 1.64 -21.42 11.16
CA ALA A 90 0.84 -22.58 10.76
C ALA A 90 1.13 -23.82 11.62
N ALA A 91 2.40 -24.10 11.90
CA ALA A 91 2.80 -25.19 12.80
C ALA A 91 2.24 -24.97 14.22
N LEU A 92 2.32 -23.74 14.72
CA LEU A 92 1.80 -23.35 16.02
C LEU A 92 0.28 -23.47 16.09
N GLU A 93 -0.44 -23.03 15.06
CA GLU A 93 -1.88 -23.22 14.93
C GLU A 93 -2.26 -24.70 14.96
N GLY A 94 -1.54 -25.55 14.22
CA GLY A 94 -1.76 -26.99 14.21
C GLY A 94 -1.60 -27.62 15.60
N ALA A 95 -0.57 -27.22 16.35
CA ALA A 95 -0.34 -27.69 17.71
C ALA A 95 -1.49 -27.29 18.65
N VAL A 96 -1.91 -26.02 18.63
CA VAL A 96 -3.02 -25.52 19.46
C VAL A 96 -4.34 -26.19 19.07
N ASN A 97 -4.64 -26.33 17.78
CA ASN A 97 -5.85 -27.02 17.31
C ASN A 97 -5.83 -28.52 17.66
N GLY A 98 -4.66 -29.14 17.72
CA GLY A 98 -4.45 -30.50 18.19
C GLY A 98 -4.51 -30.66 19.72
N GLY A 99 -4.78 -29.59 20.46
CA GLY A 99 -4.87 -29.60 21.93
C GLY A 99 -3.51 -29.61 22.65
N THR A 100 -2.41 -29.44 21.92
CA THR A 100 -1.08 -29.29 22.55
C THR A 100 -1.00 -27.92 23.20
N LYS A 101 -0.69 -27.90 24.50
CA LYS A 101 -0.48 -26.65 25.24
C LYS A 101 0.88 -26.06 24.85
N VAL A 102 0.86 -24.89 24.21
CA VAL A 102 2.07 -24.20 23.80
C VAL A 102 2.45 -23.12 24.83
N GLU A 103 3.73 -22.90 25.04
CA GLU A 103 4.19 -21.87 25.96
C GLU A 103 3.88 -20.46 25.43
N GLU A 104 3.40 -19.58 26.32
CA GLU A 104 3.03 -18.20 25.95
C GLU A 104 4.17 -17.42 25.29
N LYS A 105 5.42 -17.70 25.70
CA LYS A 105 6.62 -17.07 25.16
C LYS A 105 6.78 -17.29 23.65
N GLU A 106 6.30 -18.41 23.10
CA GLU A 106 6.41 -18.70 21.67
C GLU A 106 5.53 -17.77 20.84
N PHE A 107 4.33 -17.44 21.34
CA PHE A 107 3.47 -16.42 20.72
C PHE A 107 4.12 -15.05 20.77
N VAL A 108 4.67 -14.66 21.92
CA VAL A 108 5.35 -13.36 22.09
C VAL A 108 6.52 -13.23 21.12
N VAL A 109 7.39 -14.24 21.04
CA VAL A 109 8.55 -14.24 20.12
C VAL A 109 8.10 -14.15 18.66
N LEU A 110 7.07 -14.90 18.25
CA LEU A 110 6.58 -14.83 16.87
C LEU A 110 5.94 -13.49 16.53
N THR A 111 5.15 -12.91 17.44
CA THR A 111 4.59 -11.57 17.28
C THR A 111 5.70 -10.54 17.16
N GLU A 112 6.73 -10.56 18.03
CA GLU A 112 7.88 -9.66 17.92
C GLU A 112 8.61 -9.78 16.59
N LEU A 113 8.84 -11.00 16.10
CA LEU A 113 9.48 -11.22 14.80
C LEU A 113 8.67 -10.65 13.65
N LEU A 114 7.33 -10.77 13.69
CA LEU A 114 6.43 -10.15 12.71
C LEU A 114 6.42 -8.62 12.82
N MET A 115 6.41 -8.06 14.03
CA MET A 115 6.50 -6.62 14.24
C MET A 115 7.81 -6.03 13.69
N ARG A 116 8.93 -6.76 13.81
CA ARG A 116 10.20 -6.36 13.16
C ARG A 116 10.08 -6.31 11.64
N GLN A 117 9.29 -7.19 11.01
CA GLN A 117 9.05 -7.11 9.57
C GLN A 117 8.23 -5.87 9.20
N LEU A 118 7.25 -5.47 10.02
CA LEU A 118 6.52 -4.21 9.82
C LEU A 118 7.46 -3.00 9.87
N LEU A 119 8.36 -2.95 10.86
CA LEU A 119 9.36 -1.87 10.95
C LEU A 119 10.30 -1.85 9.73
N LYS A 120 10.70 -3.02 9.22
CA LYS A 120 11.48 -3.11 7.98
C LYS A 120 10.67 -2.56 6.79
N LEU A 121 9.40 -2.94 6.66
CA LEU A 121 8.53 -2.43 5.59
C LEU A 121 8.36 -0.91 5.69
N ASP A 122 8.16 -0.35 6.89
CA ASP A 122 8.01 1.09 7.11
C ASP A 122 9.28 1.87 6.72
N GLY A 123 10.46 1.25 6.86
CA GLY A 123 11.74 1.81 6.42
C GLY A 123 11.98 1.78 4.90
N ILE A 124 11.13 1.09 4.12
CA ILE A 124 11.28 1.04 2.65
C ILE A 124 10.55 2.23 2.02
N GLU A 125 11.33 3.19 1.52
CA GLU A 125 10.82 4.23 0.63
C GLU A 125 10.44 3.61 -0.72
N ALA A 126 9.17 3.74 -1.09
CA ALA A 126 8.61 3.07 -2.25
C ALA A 126 7.51 3.92 -2.91
N GLU A 127 7.56 3.99 -4.23
CA GLU A 127 6.56 4.61 -5.10
C GLU A 127 5.95 3.61 -6.08
N GLY A 128 4.85 3.99 -6.73
CA GLY A 128 4.19 3.17 -7.77
C GLY A 128 3.90 1.74 -7.33
N GLU A 129 4.38 0.77 -8.11
CA GLU A 129 4.22 -0.67 -7.88
C GLU A 129 4.83 -1.13 -6.54
N ALA A 130 6.05 -0.69 -6.22
CA ALA A 130 6.73 -1.07 -4.98
C ALA A 130 5.91 -0.68 -3.74
N LYS A 131 5.23 0.47 -3.79
CA LYS A 131 4.33 0.92 -2.72
C LYS A 131 3.12 0.02 -2.56
N MET A 132 2.57 -0.48 -3.66
CA MET A 132 1.44 -1.42 -3.63
C MET A 132 1.86 -2.77 -3.03
N GLN A 133 3.01 -3.29 -3.42
CA GLN A 133 3.58 -4.53 -2.87
C GLN A 133 3.85 -4.40 -1.36
N ARG A 134 4.49 -3.31 -0.93
CA ARG A 134 4.72 -3.01 0.49
C ARG A 134 3.42 -3.00 1.30
N LYS A 135 2.39 -2.31 0.80
CA LYS A 135 1.07 -2.26 1.46
C LYS A 135 0.39 -3.63 1.55
N ALA A 136 0.50 -4.45 0.52
CA ALA A 136 -0.03 -5.80 0.55
C ALA A 136 0.67 -6.66 1.60
N GLU A 137 2.00 -6.55 1.70
CA GLU A 137 2.77 -7.31 2.69
C GLU A 137 2.50 -6.84 4.13
N VAL A 138 2.34 -5.53 4.36
CA VAL A 138 1.92 -5.00 5.67
C VAL A 138 0.61 -5.64 6.13
N ARG A 139 -0.42 -5.67 5.27
CA ARG A 139 -1.71 -6.29 5.60
C ARG A 139 -1.56 -7.79 5.88
N ARG A 140 -0.72 -8.47 5.10
CA ARG A 140 -0.44 -9.89 5.30
C ARG A 140 0.19 -10.15 6.67
N VAL A 141 1.16 -9.35 7.07
CA VAL A 141 1.80 -9.45 8.40
C VAL A 141 0.80 -9.15 9.52
N GLN A 142 -0.04 -8.12 9.37
CA GLN A 142 -1.10 -7.80 10.33
C GLN A 142 -2.07 -8.96 10.53
N ASN A 143 -2.53 -9.61 9.44
CA ASN A 143 -3.38 -10.80 9.53
C ASN A 143 -2.72 -11.95 10.32
N PHE A 144 -1.39 -12.13 10.18
CA PHE A 144 -0.69 -13.15 10.97
C PHE A 144 -0.59 -12.80 12.46
N VAL A 145 -0.43 -11.51 12.79
CA VAL A 145 -0.44 -11.03 14.18
C VAL A 145 -1.82 -11.25 14.82
N GLU A 146 -2.89 -10.84 14.15
CA GLU A 146 -4.27 -11.07 14.63
C GLU A 146 -4.57 -12.57 14.83
N LYS A 147 -4.07 -13.40 13.91
CA LYS A 147 -4.15 -14.85 14.05
C LYS A 147 -3.41 -15.34 15.28
N LEU A 148 -2.17 -14.91 15.51
CA LEU A 148 -1.40 -15.27 16.71
C LEU A 148 -2.11 -14.86 18.00
N ASP A 149 -2.71 -13.68 18.06
CA ASP A 149 -3.47 -13.22 19.23
C ASP A 149 -4.69 -14.11 19.49
N SER A 150 -5.39 -14.50 18.42
CA SER A 150 -6.50 -15.45 18.49
C SER A 150 -6.04 -16.84 18.96
N LEU A 151 -4.90 -17.33 18.46
CA LEU A 151 -4.30 -18.60 18.89
C LEU A 151 -3.90 -18.55 20.36
N LYS A 152 -3.29 -17.45 20.80
CA LYS A 152 -2.85 -17.23 22.19
C LYS A 152 -4.05 -17.27 23.14
N ALA A 153 -5.15 -16.58 22.80
CA ALA A 153 -6.38 -16.61 23.60
C ALA A 153 -6.97 -18.02 23.75
N ARG A 154 -7.03 -18.78 22.65
CA ARG A 154 -7.52 -20.18 22.67
C ARG A 154 -6.58 -21.12 23.43
N ASN A 155 -5.27 -20.88 23.38
CA ASN A 155 -4.28 -21.67 24.10
C ASN A 155 -4.35 -21.46 25.63
N SER A 156 -4.70 -20.25 26.08
CA SER A 156 -4.93 -19.96 27.51
C SER A 156 -6.27 -20.51 28.01
N ASN A 157 -7.30 -20.53 27.16
CA ASN A 157 -8.64 -21.01 27.49
C ASN A 157 -9.11 -22.09 26.50
N PRO A 158 -8.64 -23.35 26.65
CA PRO A 158 -8.94 -24.42 25.69
C PRO A 158 -10.41 -24.87 25.66
N ASN A 159 -11.28 -24.31 26.51
CA ASN A 159 -12.65 -24.76 26.70
C ASN A 159 -13.70 -23.69 26.38
N ILE A 160 -13.80 -23.30 25.10
CA ILE A 160 -15.08 -22.94 24.45
C ILE A 160 -14.92 -23.36 22.98
N ASN A 161 -15.32 -24.58 22.65
CA ASN A 161 -15.94 -24.95 21.37
C ASN A 161 -16.20 -26.46 21.34
N ASN A 162 -17.23 -26.89 22.08
CA ASN A 162 -18.11 -27.94 21.58
C ASN A 162 -19.47 -27.91 22.30
N SER A 163 -20.48 -27.31 21.66
CA SER A 163 -21.85 -27.83 21.64
C SER A 163 -22.73 -26.84 20.88
N ASN A 164 -23.60 -27.38 20.03
CA ASN A 164 -24.78 -26.79 19.43
C ASN A 164 -25.06 -25.33 19.82
N ALA A 165 -25.11 -24.47 18.82
CA ALA A 165 -25.89 -23.25 18.89
C ALA A 165 -27.34 -23.63 19.26
N VAL A 166 -27.64 -23.69 20.56
CA VAL A 166 -28.99 -23.47 21.06
C VAL A 166 -29.27 -22.02 20.71
N SER A 167 -29.94 -21.82 19.58
CA SER A 167 -30.61 -20.57 19.28
C SER A 167 -31.61 -20.32 20.39
N VAL A 168 -31.22 -19.55 21.40
CA VAL A 168 -32.16 -18.86 22.28
C VAL A 168 -32.85 -17.83 21.39
N THR A 169 -33.99 -18.23 20.84
CA THR A 169 -34.88 -17.31 20.13
C THR A 169 -35.56 -16.47 21.19
N THR A 170 -34.96 -15.33 21.52
CA THR A 170 -35.71 -14.27 22.20
C THR A 170 -36.68 -13.70 21.19
N LYS A 171 -37.85 -14.34 21.10
CA LYS A 171 -39.00 -13.89 20.32
C LYS A 171 -39.45 -12.56 20.91
N TRP A 172 -39.05 -11.44 20.29
CA TRP A 172 -39.68 -10.16 20.53
C TRP A 172 -41.09 -10.26 19.96
N GLU A 173 -42.09 -10.53 20.80
CA GLU A 173 -43.47 -10.25 20.43
C GLU A 173 -43.62 -8.73 20.46
N THR A 174 -43.72 -8.14 19.27
CA THR A 174 -44.22 -6.79 19.08
C THR A 174 -45.66 -6.74 19.60
N PHE A 175 -45.86 -6.18 20.80
CA PHE A 175 -47.19 -5.71 21.21
C PHE A 175 -47.37 -4.32 20.64
N ASP A 176 -48.20 -4.28 19.62
CA ASP A 176 -48.71 -3.08 19.01
C ASP A 176 -49.94 -2.59 19.81
N SER A 177 -49.92 -1.31 20.17
CA SER A 177 -51.08 -0.45 20.45
C SER A 177 -51.98 -0.71 21.68
N GLY A 178 -52.18 0.34 22.49
CA GLY A 178 -53.36 0.44 23.36
C GLY A 178 -53.26 1.46 24.52
N VAL A 179 -53.83 2.65 24.32
CA VAL A 179 -54.07 3.68 25.34
C VAL A 179 -54.79 3.14 26.59
N GLY A 180 -54.34 3.53 27.79
CA GLY A 180 -55.09 3.28 29.03
C GLY A 180 -54.40 3.81 30.29
N SER A 181 -54.89 4.95 30.78
CA SER A 181 -54.60 5.58 32.08
C SER A 181 -54.55 4.62 33.27
N LEU A 182 -53.67 4.86 34.26
CA LEU A 182 -53.95 4.78 35.72
C LEU A 182 -52.71 5.17 36.57
N ASN A 183 -52.81 6.36 37.17
CA ASN A 183 -52.27 6.88 38.45
C ASN A 183 -50.94 6.34 39.04
N ALA A 184 -49.98 7.25 39.21
CA ALA A 184 -48.80 7.09 40.05
C ALA A 184 -49.07 7.49 41.51
N PRO A 185 -48.54 6.78 42.52
CA PRO A 185 -48.47 7.31 43.87
C PRO A 185 -47.25 8.22 44.04
N THR A 186 -47.52 9.41 44.55
CA THR A 186 -46.59 10.42 45.02
C THR A 186 -45.79 9.91 46.23
N SER A 187 -44.49 10.15 46.26
CA SER A 187 -43.73 10.24 47.51
C SER A 187 -42.60 11.25 47.35
N SER A 188 -42.76 12.31 48.12
CA SER A 188 -41.99 13.55 48.15
C SER A 188 -40.74 13.48 49.02
N SER A 189 -39.79 14.36 48.68
CA SER A 189 -38.64 14.86 49.49
C SER A 189 -37.41 13.94 49.55
N SER A 190 -36.17 14.41 49.56
CA SER A 190 -35.62 15.77 49.72
C SER A 190 -34.22 15.82 49.10
N ALA A 191 -33.86 16.96 48.52
CA ALA A 191 -32.59 17.23 47.85
C ALA A 191 -31.42 17.40 48.83
N LYS A 192 -30.22 16.93 48.44
CA LYS A 192 -28.94 17.64 48.58
C LYS A 192 -27.97 17.15 47.48
N VAL A 193 -27.81 17.96 46.43
CA VAL A 193 -26.68 17.87 45.51
C VAL A 193 -25.69 18.95 45.96
N THR A 194 -24.49 18.55 46.33
CA THR A 194 -23.36 19.46 46.50
C THR A 194 -22.48 19.33 45.27
N GLU A 195 -22.50 20.38 44.45
CA GLU A 195 -21.56 20.59 43.34
C GLU A 195 -20.20 21.02 43.91
N ASP A 196 -19.14 20.37 43.47
CA ASP A 196 -17.79 20.91 43.53
C ASP A 196 -17.16 20.71 42.15
N TRP A 197 -17.12 21.80 41.37
CA TRP A 197 -16.46 21.87 40.07
C TRP A 197 -15.24 22.78 40.23
N GLU A 198 -14.04 22.19 40.28
CA GLU A 198 -12.79 22.96 40.27
C GLU A 198 -12.57 23.63 38.91
N LYS A 199 -12.24 24.92 38.99
CA LYS A 199 -11.90 25.82 37.89
C LYS A 199 -10.37 25.92 37.83
N PHE A 200 -9.80 25.70 36.65
CA PHE A 200 -8.38 25.90 36.35
C PHE A 200 -8.06 27.41 36.27
N ASP A 201 -6.92 27.79 36.87
CA ASP A 201 -6.05 28.90 36.42
C ASP A 201 -4.71 28.30 35.96
#